data_AF-A0A653DRJ7-F1
#
_entry.id   AF-A0A653DRJ7-F1
#
_cell.length_a   1.000
_cell.length_b   1.000
_cell.length_c   1.000
_cell.angle_alpha   90.00
_cell.angle_beta   90.00
_cell.angle_gamma   90.00
#
_symmetry.space_group_name_H-M   'P 1'
#
loop_
_entity.id
_entity.type
_entity.pdbx_description
1 polymer ?
#
loop_
_entity_poly.entity_id
_entity_poly.type
_entity_poly.pdbx_seq_one_letter_code
_entity_poly.pdbx_strand_id
1 'polypeptide(L)'
;ADEGFDGTYPTNVVVRNNGSCLYVPPGIFKSTCKIDITWFPFDDQRCEMKFGSWTYDGLQLDLQLQDDAGGDISSFITNGEWDL
;
A
#
# COMPACT_ATOMS: atom_id res chain seq x y z
N ALA A 1 0.84 -14.48 11.91
CA ALA A 1 0.12 -14.34 10.64
C ALA A 1 -1.18 -15.09 10.78
N ASP A 2 -2.31 -14.48 10.38
CA ASP A 2 -3.60 -15.16 10.42
C ASP A 2 -3.69 -16.06 9.18
N GLU A 3 -3.78 -17.37 9.36
CA GLU A 3 -3.70 -18.39 8.30
C GLU A 3 -4.97 -18.48 7.43
N GLY A 4 -6.02 -17.70 7.75
CA GLY A 4 -7.29 -17.70 7.03
C GLY A 4 -7.51 -16.55 6.03
N PHE A 5 -6.57 -15.61 5.90
CA PHE A 5 -6.74 -14.46 5.01
C PHE A 5 -5.88 -14.59 3.75
N ASP A 6 -6.52 -14.91 2.62
CA ASP A 6 -5.92 -14.74 1.30
C ASP A 6 -5.83 -13.24 1.03
N GLY A 7 -4.63 -12.67 1.22
CA GLY A 7 -4.34 -11.25 1.03
C GLY A 7 -4.52 -10.73 -0.39
N THR A 8 -4.86 -11.62 -1.33
CA THR A 8 -5.07 -11.35 -2.74
C THR A 8 -6.41 -11.90 -3.19
N TYR A 9 -7.49 -11.16 -2.92
CA TYR A 9 -8.78 -11.50 -3.52
C TYR A 9 -8.64 -11.49 -5.06
N PRO A 10 -9.08 -12.55 -5.77
CA PRO A 10 -8.92 -12.63 -7.22
C PRO A 10 -9.67 -11.48 -7.88
N THR A 11 -8.91 -10.56 -8.50
CA THR A 11 -9.47 -9.43 -9.24
C THR A 11 -9.15 -9.56 -10.73
N ASN A 12 -10.02 -9.01 -11.56
CA ASN A 12 -9.83 -9.01 -13.00
C ASN A 12 -8.86 -7.90 -13.43
N VAL A 13 -8.17 -8.13 -14.55
CA VAL A 13 -7.37 -7.10 -15.23
C VAL A 13 -8.19 -6.46 -16.34
N VAL A 14 -8.25 -5.13 -16.38
CA VAL A 14 -8.91 -4.39 -17.45
C VAL A 14 -7.90 -4.14 -18.58
N VAL A 15 -8.14 -4.75 -19.74
CA VAL A 15 -7.27 -4.64 -20.92
C VAL A 15 -7.92 -3.71 -21.95
N ARG A 16 -7.17 -2.70 -22.43
CA ARG A 16 -7.62 -1.78 -23.49
C ARG A 16 -7.04 -2.17 -24.84
N ASN A 17 -7.65 -1.68 -25.93
CA ASN A 17 -7.26 -2.02 -27.30
C ASN A 17 -5.85 -1.54 -27.70
N ASN A 18 -5.27 -0.59 -26.97
CA ASN A 18 -3.90 -0.11 -27.17
C ASN A 18 -2.85 -0.96 -26.42
N GLY A 19 -3.27 -2.04 -25.74
CA GLY A 19 -2.40 -2.91 -24.96
C GLY A 19 -2.16 -2.46 -23.51
N SER A 20 -2.74 -1.33 -23.06
CA SER A 20 -2.62 -0.94 -21.65
C SER A 20 -3.47 -1.82 -20.74
N CYS A 21 -2.90 -2.23 -19.61
CA CYS A 21 -3.56 -3.04 -18.59
C CYS A 21 -3.72 -2.24 -17.30
N LEU A 22 -4.91 -2.25 -16.71
CA LEU A 22 -5.17 -1.70 -15.37
C LEU A 22 -5.50 -2.86 -14.42
N TYR A 23 -4.76 -2.93 -13.32
CA TYR A 23 -4.93 -3.94 -12.28
C TYR A 23 -4.97 -3.25 -10.92
N VAL A 24 -6.10 -3.35 -10.22
CA VAL A 24 -6.34 -2.70 -8.92
C VAL A 24 -6.93 -3.75 -7.96
N PRO A 25 -6.09 -4.62 -7.35
CA PRO A 25 -6.56 -5.60 -6.38
C PRO A 25 -6.89 -4.95 -5.04
N PRO A 26 -7.98 -5.35 -4.37
CA PRO A 26 -8.18 -5.01 -2.98
C PRO A 26 -7.21 -5.82 -2.12
N GLY A 27 -6.65 -5.19 -1.08
CA GLY A 27 -5.72 -5.85 -0.17
C GLY A 27 -5.70 -5.17 1.19
N ILE A 28 -5.47 -5.98 2.23
CA ILE A 28 -5.18 -5.48 3.58
C ILE A 28 -3.70 -5.69 3.83
N PHE A 29 -2.95 -4.60 3.92
CA PHE A 29 -1.52 -4.63 4.21
C PHE A 29 -1.27 -4.54 5.71
N LYS A 30 -0.52 -5.49 6.25
CA LYS A 30 -0.01 -5.46 7.63
C LYS A 30 1.49 -5.18 7.56
N SER A 31 1.88 -3.93 7.78
CA SER A 31 3.28 -3.51 7.81
C SER A 31 3.80 -3.45 9.24
N THR A 32 5.13 -3.47 9.38
CA THR A 32 5.82 -3.24 10.65
C THR A 32 6.52 -1.89 10.57
N CYS A 33 6.23 -0.98 11.50
CA CYS A 33 6.99 0.25 11.69
C CYS A 33 7.54 0.33 13.12
N LYS A 34 8.61 1.11 13.29
CA LYS A 34 9.18 1.38 14.61
C LYS A 34 8.35 2.46 15.29
N ILE A 35 7.82 2.15 16.47
CA ILE A 35 7.07 3.09 17.28
C ILE A 35 8.01 3.88 18.19
N ASP A 36 7.83 5.19 18.24
CA ASP A 36 8.52 6.09 19.16
C ASP A 36 7.57 6.55 20.27
N ILE A 37 7.78 6.05 21.49
CA ILE A 37 6.91 6.32 22.65
C ILE A 37 7.43 7.45 23.55
N THR A 38 8.36 8.28 23.06
CA THR A 38 9.00 9.33 23.89
C THR A 38 7.99 10.29 24.51
N TRP A 39 6.86 10.56 23.83
CA TRP A 39 5.88 11.58 24.23
C TRP A 39 4.46 11.04 24.47
N PHE A 40 4.32 9.74 24.70
CA PHE A 40 3.01 9.11 24.93
C PHE A 40 2.17 9.86 25.99
N PRO A 41 0.87 10.15 25.76
CA PRO A 41 0.02 9.73 24.63
C PRO A 41 -0.05 10.74 23.46
N PHE A 42 0.88 11.70 23.38
CA PHE A 42 0.92 12.76 22.37
C PHE A 42 2.09 12.57 21.40
N ASP A 43 2.35 11.32 21.04
CA ASP A 43 3.42 10.90 20.15
C ASP A 43 3.01 10.94 18.67
N ASP A 44 3.96 11.31 17.82
CA ASP A 44 3.82 11.23 16.37
C ASP A 44 4.50 9.97 15.84
N GLN A 45 3.83 9.25 14.95
CA GLN A 45 4.36 8.02 14.35
C GLN A 45 4.65 8.18 12.87
N ARG A 46 5.82 7.69 12.44
CA ARG A 46 6.23 7.65 11.03
C ARG A 46 6.36 6.21 10.56
N CYS A 47 5.36 5.76 9.80
CA CYS A 47 5.29 4.41 9.27
C CYS A 47 5.41 4.42 7.75
N GLU A 48 6.46 3.81 7.22
CA GLU A 48 6.71 3.70 5.77
C GLU A 48 6.17 2.38 5.22
N MET A 49 5.52 2.44 4.06
CA MET A 49 5.20 1.25 3.25
C MET A 49 6.14 1.19 2.05
N LYS A 50 6.82 0.06 1.87
CA LYS A 50 7.74 -0.17 0.76
C LYS A 50 7.17 -1.24 -0.16
N PHE A 51 6.88 -0.85 -1.39
CA PHE A 51 6.41 -1.74 -2.44
C PHE A 51 7.54 -2.03 -3.42
N GLY A 52 7.62 -3.27 -3.87
CA GLY A 52 8.66 -3.70 -4.78
C GLY A 52 8.29 -5.02 -5.43
N SER A 53 8.89 -5.27 -6.59
CA SER A 53 8.80 -6.56 -7.23
C SER A 53 9.67 -7.56 -6.47
N TRP A 54 9.10 -8.73 -6.16
CA TRP A 54 9.86 -9.83 -5.58
C TRP A 54 10.70 -10.56 -6.63
N THR A 55 10.21 -10.63 -7.87
CA THR A 55 10.76 -11.52 -8.91
C THR A 55 11.62 -10.80 -9.93
N TYR A 56 11.35 -9.52 -10.19
CA TYR A 56 12.01 -8.74 -11.24
C TYR A 56 12.85 -7.63 -10.63
N ASP A 57 14.03 -7.41 -11.21
CA ASP A 57 14.88 -6.27 -10.87
C ASP A 57 14.55 -5.02 -11.71
N GLY A 58 15.25 -3.92 -11.43
CA GLY A 58 15.05 -2.63 -12.10
C GLY A 58 15.45 -2.57 -13.58
N LEU A 59 16.17 -3.57 -14.11
CA LEU A 59 16.44 -3.67 -15.55
C LEU A 59 15.29 -4.35 -16.31
N GLN A 60 14.43 -5.07 -15.60
CA GLN A 60 13.31 -5.83 -16.16
C GLN A 60 11.96 -5.15 -15.91
N LEU A 61 11.83 -4.47 -14.76
CA LEU A 61 10.61 -3.79 -14.36
C LEU A 61 10.93 -2.43 -13.76
N ASP A 62 10.36 -1.40 -14.36
CA ASP A 62 10.41 -0.04 -13.82
C ASP A 62 9.12 0.27 -13.04
N LEU A 63 9.26 0.50 -11.73
CA LEU A 63 8.16 0.85 -10.84
C LEU A 63 8.13 2.36 -10.65
N GLN A 64 7.09 3.00 -11.17
CA GLN A 64 6.89 4.44 -11.08
C GLN A 64 5.68 4.76 -10.21
N LEU A 65 5.81 5.79 -9.38
CA LEU A 65 4.67 6.37 -8.67
C LEU A 65 3.74 7.05 -9.69
N GLN A 66 2.44 6.86 -9.52
CA GLN A 66 1.45 7.56 -10.33
C GLN A 66 1.33 9.04 -9.92
N ASP A 67 1.55 9.34 -8.64
CA ASP A 67 1.53 10.69 -8.07
C ASP A 67 2.62 10.81 -6.99
N ASP A 68 3.38 11.90 -7.02
CA ASP A 68 4.41 12.22 -6.03
C ASP A 68 3.81 12.68 -4.69
N ALA A 69 2.52 13.06 -4.68
CA ALA A 69 1.79 13.41 -3.47
C ALA A 69 1.46 12.19 -2.58
N GLY A 70 1.66 10.96 -3.08
CA GLY A 70 1.47 9.72 -2.33
C GLY A 70 0.20 8.96 -2.71
N GLY A 71 -0.34 8.21 -1.74
CA GLY A 71 -1.54 7.40 -1.94
C GLY A 71 -2.82 8.24 -2.00
N ASP A 72 -3.81 7.79 -2.79
CA ASP A 72 -5.13 8.42 -2.86
C ASP A 72 -5.89 8.23 -1.53
N ILE A 73 -6.20 9.35 -0.85
CA ILE A 73 -6.93 9.41 0.42
C ILE A 73 -8.38 9.86 0.26
N SER A 74 -8.89 9.99 -0.98
CA SER A 74 -10.25 10.48 -1.25
C SER A 74 -11.35 9.65 -0.60
N SER A 75 -11.10 8.34 -0.40
CA SER A 75 -12.00 7.41 0.27
C SER A 75 -11.50 6.98 1.67
N PHE A 76 -10.56 7.73 2.27
CA PHE A 76 -10.05 7.41 3.59
C PHE A 76 -11.12 7.63 4.66
N ILE A 77 -11.24 6.67 5.57
CA ILE A 77 -12.11 6.75 6.74
C ILE A 77 -11.22 7.02 7.95
N THR A 78 -11.47 8.13 8.64
CA THR A 78 -10.69 8.55 9.80
C THR A 78 -10.71 7.50 10.92
N ASN A 79 -9.55 7.27 11.52
CA ASN A 79 -9.42 6.41 12.69
C ASN A 79 -9.88 7.16 13.96
N GLY A 80 -10.28 6.44 15.01
CA GLY A 80 -10.73 7.05 16.28
C GLY A 80 -9.60 7.41 17.25
N GLU A 81 -8.39 6.91 17.01
CA GLU A 81 -7.19 7.07 17.83
C GLU A 81 -6.07 7.81 17.10
N TRP A 82 -5.94 7.59 15.79
CA TRP A 82 -4.85 8.14 14.97
C TRP A 82 -5.34 9.11 13.91
N ASP A 83 -4.65 10.23 13.78
CA ASP A 83 -4.79 11.16 12.66
C ASP A 83 -3.71 10.88 11.60
N LEU A 84 -4.07 11.00 10.31
CA LEU A 84 -3.18 10.78 9.17
C LEU A 84 -2.58 12.09 8.66
#